data_AF-A0AAD7XU16-F1
#
_entry.id   AF-A0AAD7XU16-F1
#
_cell.length_a   1.000
_cell.length_b   1.000
_cell.length_c   1.000
_cell.angle_alpha   90.00
_cell.angle_beta   90.00
_cell.angle_gamma   90.00
#
_symmetry.space_group_name_H-M   'P 1'
#
loop_
_entity.id
_entity.type
_entity.pdbx_description
1 polymer ?
#
loop_
_entity_poly.entity_id
_entity_poly.type
_entity_poly.pdbx_seq_one_letter_code
_entity_poly.pdbx_strand_id
1 'polypeptide(L)'
;MCDRVCLCFSEAPLSEEEVRGARGSVYVRYLNNDGRFAVSMMDACYYEYLCCFTAALPVTFPCTQLHMRYAVLNHVSPGSEWSNYVCCQGYIPACCCFAPGECCEAEYPRTCMCLEAWCFPGLAVSSTRFLVMDHYSLQPDPCDNRLIRANNCIQLLACVCEIAAHFDQNLRDLSQLIEVLADLVFLTTAGCMTAQVWHEMKFRTAPQVTATADTYSAVATTEATISAPLSVETIKR
;
A
#
# COMPACT_ATOMS: atom_id res chain seq x y z
N MET A 1 0.47 -20.88 -12.21
CA MET A 1 1.58 -20.42 -13.10
C MET A 1 2.49 -19.42 -12.36
N CYS A 2 2.79 -19.63 -11.07
CA CYS A 2 3.46 -18.64 -10.22
C CYS A 2 4.44 -19.26 -9.20
N ASP A 3 5.29 -20.19 -9.63
CA ASP A 3 6.39 -20.72 -8.79
C ASP A 3 7.77 -20.22 -9.28
N ARG A 4 7.81 -19.26 -10.21
CA ARG A 4 9.06 -18.86 -10.90
C ARG A 4 9.21 -17.36 -11.13
N VAL A 5 8.69 -16.52 -10.23
CA VAL A 5 9.14 -15.11 -10.19
C VAL A 5 10.34 -15.02 -9.26
N CYS A 6 11.51 -15.05 -9.90
CA CYS A 6 12.92 -14.85 -9.51
C CYS A 6 13.27 -14.09 -8.20
N LEU A 7 12.65 -14.43 -7.06
CA LEU A 7 12.94 -13.83 -5.76
C LEU A 7 12.88 -14.96 -4.73
N CYS A 8 14.04 -15.47 -4.30
CA CYS A 8 14.18 -16.54 -3.30
C CYS A 8 13.74 -16.11 -1.88
N PHE A 9 12.80 -15.17 -1.77
CA PHE A 9 12.30 -14.65 -0.52
C PHE A 9 11.06 -15.43 -0.09
N SER A 10 10.99 -15.77 1.20
CA SER A 10 9.89 -16.53 1.77
C SER A 10 8.57 -15.75 1.68
N GLU A 11 7.47 -16.47 1.46
CA GLU A 11 6.10 -15.97 1.52
C GLU A 11 5.48 -16.14 2.91
N ALA A 12 6.12 -16.94 3.77
CA ALA A 12 5.63 -17.24 5.11
C ALA A 12 5.45 -15.96 5.95
N PRO A 13 4.52 -15.92 6.92
CA PRO A 13 4.46 -14.83 7.88
C PRO A 13 5.81 -14.59 8.58
N LEU A 14 6.01 -13.39 9.14
CA LEU A 14 7.23 -13.10 9.89
C LEU A 14 7.40 -14.10 11.04
N SER A 15 8.59 -14.68 11.14
CA SER A 15 8.98 -15.53 12.27
C SER A 15 9.08 -14.72 13.57
N GLU A 16 8.99 -15.41 14.71
CA GLU A 16 9.13 -14.77 16.03
C GLU A 16 10.47 -14.04 16.21
N GLU A 17 11.52 -14.47 15.51
CA GLU A 17 12.83 -13.82 15.53
C GLU A 17 12.85 -12.53 14.69
N GLU A 18 12.24 -12.53 13.50
CA GLU A 18 12.12 -11.34 12.63
C GLU A 18 11.26 -10.25 13.29
N VAL A 19 10.37 -10.65 14.20
CA VAL A 19 9.48 -9.78 14.97
C VAL A 19 10.18 -8.99 16.08
N ARG A 20 11.32 -9.48 16.62
CA ARG A 20 11.96 -8.91 17.82
C ARG A 20 12.49 -7.47 17.66
N GLY A 21 12.50 -6.92 16.45
CA GLY A 21 12.90 -5.53 16.19
C GLY A 21 11.81 -4.49 16.50
N ALA A 22 12.22 -3.23 16.70
CA ALA A 22 11.31 -2.12 16.96
C ALA A 22 10.17 -2.01 15.91
N ARG A 23 10.51 -2.22 14.62
CA ARG A 23 9.52 -2.26 13.52
C ARG A 23 8.78 -3.60 13.41
N GLY A 24 9.43 -4.71 13.75
CA GLY A 24 8.80 -6.04 13.74
C GLY A 24 7.67 -6.17 14.78
N SER A 25 7.80 -5.47 15.91
CA SER A 25 6.79 -5.44 16.97
C SER A 25 5.43 -4.89 16.53
N VAL A 26 5.41 -3.98 15.54
CA VAL A 26 4.17 -3.44 14.95
C VAL A 26 3.44 -4.54 14.17
N TYR A 27 4.19 -5.38 13.46
CA TYR A 27 3.63 -6.43 12.61
C TYR A 27 3.01 -7.60 13.38
N VAL A 28 3.39 -7.82 14.64
CA VAL A 28 2.83 -8.87 15.50
C VAL A 28 1.32 -8.80 15.60
N ARG A 29 0.80 -7.57 15.63
CA ARG A 29 -0.63 -7.29 15.75
C ARG A 29 -1.44 -7.89 14.60
N TYR A 30 -0.82 -8.11 13.44
CA TYR A 30 -1.49 -8.58 12.24
C TYR A 30 -1.29 -10.07 11.97
N LEU A 31 -0.38 -10.76 12.68
CA LEU A 31 -0.06 -12.16 12.40
C LEU A 31 -1.25 -13.10 12.61
N ASN A 32 -2.11 -12.79 13.58
CA ASN A 32 -3.26 -13.60 13.99
C ASN A 32 -4.61 -13.00 13.54
N ASN A 33 -4.59 -12.06 12.61
CA ASN A 33 -5.81 -11.46 12.09
C ASN A 33 -6.49 -12.39 11.10
N ASP A 34 -7.80 -12.58 11.25
CA ASP A 34 -8.61 -13.43 10.35
C ASP A 34 -8.96 -12.71 9.03
N GLY A 35 -8.90 -11.39 9.01
CA GLY A 35 -9.26 -10.56 7.86
C GLY A 35 -8.20 -10.60 6.76
N ARG A 36 -8.65 -10.62 5.50
CA ARG A 36 -7.79 -10.51 4.32
C ARG A 36 -8.25 -9.35 3.44
N PHE A 37 -7.32 -8.77 2.71
CA PHE A 37 -7.64 -7.80 1.67
C PHE A 37 -8.54 -8.45 0.60
N ALA A 38 -9.49 -7.68 0.07
CA ALA A 38 -10.39 -8.12 -0.99
C ALA A 38 -9.64 -8.52 -2.27
N VAL A 39 -8.48 -7.91 -2.50
CA VAL A 39 -7.61 -8.18 -3.64
C VAL A 39 -6.18 -8.48 -3.16
N SER A 40 -5.56 -9.47 -3.79
CA SER A 40 -4.13 -9.72 -3.59
C SER A 40 -3.30 -8.56 -4.13
N MET A 41 -2.15 -8.27 -3.51
CA MET A 41 -1.27 -7.20 -4.01
C MET A 41 -0.77 -7.47 -5.44
N MET A 42 -0.68 -8.75 -5.85
CA MET A 42 -0.32 -9.09 -7.23
C MET A 42 -1.39 -8.64 -8.24
N ASP A 43 -2.66 -8.72 -7.85
CA ASP A 43 -3.80 -8.39 -8.71
C ASP A 43 -4.23 -6.92 -8.56
N ALA A 44 -3.75 -6.22 -7.53
CA ALA A 44 -4.15 -4.84 -7.23
C ALA A 44 -3.96 -3.88 -8.43
N CYS A 45 -2.88 -4.04 -9.20
CA CYS A 45 -2.65 -3.19 -10.37
C CYS A 45 -3.57 -3.51 -11.55
N TYR A 46 -4.19 -4.70 -11.58
CA TYR A 46 -5.21 -5.02 -12.59
C TYR A 46 -6.53 -4.30 -12.29
N TYR A 47 -6.96 -4.30 -11.02
CA TYR A 47 -8.23 -3.68 -10.62
C TYR A 47 -8.13 -2.15 -10.47
N GLU A 48 -6.99 -1.63 -10.01
CA GLU A 48 -6.79 -0.20 -9.72
C GLU A 48 -5.54 0.34 -10.44
N TYR A 49 -5.48 0.13 -11.76
CA TYR A 49 -4.33 0.49 -12.60
C TYR A 49 -3.90 1.96 -12.46
N LEU A 50 -4.87 2.89 -12.39
CA LEU A 50 -4.57 4.32 -12.33
C LEU A 50 -3.89 4.68 -11.00
N CYS A 51 -4.42 4.18 -9.88
CA CYS A 51 -3.86 4.41 -8.56
C CYS A 51 -2.46 3.75 -8.43
N CYS A 52 -2.32 2.51 -8.91
CA CYS A 52 -1.04 1.80 -8.95
C CYS A 52 0.02 2.62 -9.73
N PHE A 53 -0.34 3.11 -10.91
CA PHE A 53 0.59 3.87 -11.77
C PHE A 53 0.96 5.25 -11.19
N THR A 54 0.00 6.02 -10.68
CA THR A 54 0.29 7.34 -10.10
C THR A 54 1.06 7.25 -8.78
N ALA A 55 0.88 6.16 -8.04
CA ALA A 55 1.67 5.87 -6.84
C ALA A 55 3.02 5.19 -7.16
N ALA A 56 3.29 4.76 -8.39
CA ALA A 56 4.59 4.21 -8.80
C ALA A 56 5.50 5.23 -9.50
N LEU A 57 4.96 6.38 -9.91
CA LEU A 57 5.76 7.44 -10.55
C LEU A 57 6.34 8.40 -9.51
N PRO A 58 7.66 8.67 -9.51
CA PRO A 58 8.31 9.52 -8.50
C PRO A 58 7.69 10.92 -8.38
N VAL A 59 7.28 11.51 -9.51
CA VAL A 59 6.77 12.89 -9.56
C VAL A 59 5.36 13.00 -8.95
N THR A 60 4.53 11.97 -9.15
CA THR A 60 3.14 11.95 -8.65
C THR A 60 2.99 11.22 -7.34
N PHE A 61 4.02 10.49 -6.90
CA PHE A 61 4.03 9.71 -5.67
C PHE A 61 3.62 10.56 -4.45
N PRO A 62 4.22 11.73 -4.17
CA PRO A 62 3.92 12.45 -2.93
C PRO A 62 2.47 12.97 -2.91
N CYS A 63 1.99 13.45 -4.06
CA CYS A 63 0.61 13.90 -4.22
C CYS A 63 -0.38 12.74 -4.05
N THR A 64 -0.05 11.56 -4.58
CA THR A 64 -0.87 10.37 -4.45
C THR A 64 -0.92 9.93 -2.98
N GLN A 65 0.21 9.91 -2.27
CA GLN A 65 0.22 9.56 -0.84
C GLN A 65 -0.54 10.57 0.02
N LEU A 66 -0.42 11.87 -0.25
CA LEU A 66 -1.19 12.92 0.42
C LEU A 66 -2.71 12.70 0.24
N HIS A 67 -3.13 12.43 -1.00
CA HIS A 67 -4.54 12.14 -1.31
C HIS A 67 -5.01 10.85 -0.64
N MET A 68 -4.22 9.79 -0.72
CA MET A 68 -4.53 8.48 -0.15
C MET A 68 -4.66 8.55 1.37
N ARG A 69 -3.75 9.25 2.05
CA ARG A 69 -3.87 9.44 3.50
C ARG A 69 -5.14 10.19 3.86
N TYR A 70 -5.44 11.29 3.16
CA TYR A 70 -6.68 12.03 3.38
C TYR A 70 -7.91 11.15 3.17
N ALA A 71 -7.95 10.38 2.09
CA ALA A 71 -9.04 9.47 1.80
C ALA A 71 -9.21 8.40 2.89
N VAL A 72 -8.12 7.77 3.33
CA VAL A 72 -8.14 6.74 4.38
C VAL A 72 -8.60 7.34 5.71
N LEU A 73 -8.10 8.51 6.12
CA LEU A 73 -8.52 9.15 7.37
C LEU A 73 -10.03 9.40 7.41
N ASN A 74 -10.58 9.94 6.32
CA ASN A 74 -12.02 10.21 6.21
C ASN A 74 -12.85 8.94 5.99
N HIS A 75 -12.24 7.86 5.53
CA HIS A 75 -12.89 6.55 5.40
C HIS A 75 -12.98 5.85 6.75
N VAL A 76 -11.92 5.90 7.56
CA VAL A 76 -11.88 5.32 8.92
C VAL A 76 -12.66 6.17 9.92
N SER A 77 -12.63 7.49 9.78
CA SER A 77 -13.33 8.44 10.65
C SER A 77 -14.07 9.48 9.81
N PRO A 78 -15.31 9.20 9.39
CA PRO A 78 -16.08 10.12 8.56
C PRO A 78 -16.22 11.52 9.19
N GLY A 79 -15.83 12.55 8.44
CA GLY A 79 -15.92 13.94 8.86
C GLY A 79 -14.76 14.45 9.73
N SER A 80 -13.70 13.65 9.94
CA SER A 80 -12.52 14.11 10.69
C SER A 80 -11.61 15.04 9.88
N GLU A 81 -11.70 15.04 8.55
CA GLU A 81 -10.77 15.75 7.67
C GLU A 81 -9.30 15.40 8.01
N TRP A 82 -8.55 16.38 8.54
CA TRP A 82 -7.15 16.24 8.95
C TRP A 82 -6.96 16.17 10.47
N SER A 83 -8.03 16.22 11.27
CA SER A 83 -7.91 16.30 12.74
C SER A 83 -7.29 15.04 13.35
N ASN A 84 -7.49 13.88 12.72
CA ASN A 84 -6.94 12.58 13.14
C ASN A 84 -5.59 12.26 12.48
N TYR A 85 -5.00 13.22 11.78
CA TYR A 85 -3.67 13.03 11.21
C TYR A 85 -2.62 13.06 12.32
N VAL A 86 -1.78 12.02 12.34
CA VAL A 86 -0.57 11.92 13.18
C VAL A 86 0.57 11.49 12.25
N CYS A 87 1.78 12.04 12.41
CA CYS A 87 2.91 11.66 11.55
C CYS A 87 3.16 10.15 11.62
N CYS A 88 3.23 9.52 10.46
CA CYS A 88 3.34 8.08 10.27
C CYS A 88 2.26 7.30 11.05
N GLN A 89 1.12 7.96 11.32
CA GLN A 89 0.01 7.52 12.17
C GLN A 89 0.41 7.01 13.56
N GLY A 90 1.58 7.39 14.07
CA GLY A 90 2.10 6.90 15.36
C GLY A 90 2.61 5.45 15.35
N TYR A 91 2.73 4.81 14.18
CA TYR A 91 3.30 3.45 14.08
C TYR A 91 4.81 3.39 14.26
N ILE A 92 5.47 4.55 14.23
CA ILE A 92 6.92 4.64 14.37
C ILE A 92 7.25 5.04 15.80
N PRO A 93 8.09 4.29 16.52
CA PRO A 93 8.54 4.71 17.84
C PRO A 93 9.33 6.02 17.74
N ALA A 94 9.25 6.84 18.78
CA ALA A 94 10.04 8.06 18.86
C ALA A 94 11.53 7.74 18.64
N CYS A 95 12.16 8.39 17.66
CA CYS A 95 13.55 8.16 17.31
C CYS A 95 14.26 9.50 17.11
N CYS A 96 15.33 9.71 17.89
CA CYS A 96 16.13 10.94 17.91
C CYS A 96 15.26 12.20 18.05
N CYS A 97 15.01 12.89 16.93
CA CYS A 97 14.29 14.17 16.86
C CYS A 97 12.87 14.04 16.30
N PHE A 98 12.40 12.81 16.04
CA PHE A 98 11.10 12.55 15.45
C PHE A 98 10.23 11.78 16.45
N ALA A 99 9.20 12.46 16.97
CA ALA A 99 8.18 11.89 17.84
C ALA A 99 6.80 12.16 17.22
N PRO A 100 6.14 11.15 16.63
CA PRO A 100 4.74 11.26 16.23
C PRO A 100 3.89 11.80 17.37
N GLY A 101 3.01 12.76 17.09
CA GLY A 101 2.22 13.48 18.10
C GLY A 101 2.81 14.83 18.51
N GLU A 102 4.12 15.04 18.35
CA GLU A 102 4.82 16.24 18.81
C GLU A 102 5.40 17.10 17.67
N CYS A 103 5.24 16.66 16.41
CA CYS A 103 5.80 17.31 15.20
C CYS A 103 4.98 18.52 14.68
N CYS A 104 4.28 19.26 15.54
CA CYS A 104 3.33 20.34 15.17
C CYS A 104 2.21 19.91 14.19
N GLU A 105 1.95 18.61 14.10
CA GLU A 105 0.99 17.99 13.18
C GLU A 105 -0.47 18.33 13.49
N ALA A 106 -0.78 18.74 14.72
CA ALA A 106 -2.11 19.23 15.09
C ALA A 106 -2.45 20.58 14.45
N GLU A 107 -1.44 21.44 14.25
CA GLU A 107 -1.62 22.78 13.69
C GLU A 107 -1.42 22.77 12.16
N TYR A 108 -0.46 22.00 11.66
CA TYR A 108 -0.11 21.95 10.23
C TYR A 108 -0.10 20.52 9.64
N PRO A 109 -1.21 19.75 9.72
CA PRO A 109 -1.24 18.34 9.33
C PRO A 109 -0.89 18.11 7.85
N ARG A 110 -1.32 19.01 6.97
CA ARG A 110 -1.04 18.91 5.52
C ARG A 110 0.44 19.06 5.22
N THR A 111 1.12 19.99 5.87
CA THR A 111 2.56 20.23 5.68
C THR A 111 3.36 19.05 6.21
N CYS A 112 2.99 18.53 7.38
CA CYS A 112 3.60 17.33 7.96
C CYS A 112 3.41 16.12 7.03
N MET A 113 2.21 15.91 6.48
CA MET A 113 1.96 14.81 5.54
C MET A 113 2.73 14.98 4.23
N CYS A 114 2.85 16.20 3.71
CA CYS A 114 3.71 16.47 2.57
C CYS A 114 5.17 16.08 2.90
N LEU A 115 5.72 16.55 4.02
CA LEU A 115 7.09 16.20 4.41
C LEU A 115 7.28 14.69 4.58
N GLU A 116 6.31 13.99 5.17
CA GLU A 116 6.31 12.53 5.27
C GLU A 116 6.38 11.87 3.89
N ALA A 117 5.54 12.31 2.94
CA ALA A 117 5.49 11.75 1.61
C ALA A 117 6.76 12.01 0.76
N TRP A 118 7.43 13.15 0.98
CA TRP A 118 8.65 13.54 0.25
C TRP A 118 9.94 13.00 0.87
N CYS A 119 10.07 13.08 2.20
CA CYS A 119 11.30 12.67 2.90
C CYS A 119 11.28 11.19 3.30
N PHE A 120 10.10 10.63 3.54
CA PHE A 120 9.93 9.28 4.09
C PHE A 120 8.85 8.49 3.33
N PRO A 121 8.97 8.34 2.00
CA PRO A 121 7.93 7.75 1.16
C PRO A 121 7.51 6.34 1.61
N GLY A 122 8.46 5.52 2.08
CA GLY A 122 8.17 4.18 2.58
C GLY A 122 7.34 4.19 3.86
N LEU A 123 7.56 5.19 4.73
CA LEU A 123 6.79 5.36 5.96
C LEU A 123 5.38 5.88 5.66
N ALA A 124 5.25 6.79 4.68
CA ALA A 124 3.98 7.32 4.20
C ALA A 124 3.03 6.21 3.71
N VAL A 125 3.53 5.33 2.83
CA VAL A 125 2.76 4.22 2.26
C VAL A 125 2.42 3.19 3.35
N SER A 126 3.42 2.79 4.13
CA SER A 126 3.25 1.74 5.15
C SER A 126 2.25 2.14 6.23
N SER A 127 2.35 3.37 6.75
CA SER A 127 1.43 3.83 7.79
C SER A 127 0.01 4.06 7.28
N THR A 128 -0.16 4.48 6.02
CA THR A 128 -1.49 4.56 5.38
C THR A 128 -2.12 3.17 5.30
N ARG A 129 -1.31 2.17 4.93
CA ARG A 129 -1.74 0.77 4.84
C ARG A 129 -2.05 0.17 6.21
N PHE A 130 -1.20 0.38 7.22
CA PHE A 130 -1.44 -0.11 8.57
C PHE A 130 -2.71 0.45 9.18
N LEU A 131 -3.04 1.72 8.91
CA LEU A 131 -4.30 2.31 9.38
C LEU A 131 -5.53 1.53 8.88
N VAL A 132 -5.53 1.10 7.61
CA VAL A 132 -6.61 0.26 7.05
C VAL A 132 -6.57 -1.16 7.62
N MET A 133 -5.37 -1.72 7.81
CA MET A 133 -5.21 -3.06 8.38
C MET A 133 -5.68 -3.11 9.84
N ASP A 134 -5.38 -2.10 10.65
CA ASP A 134 -5.86 -1.98 12.03
C ASP A 134 -7.38 -1.86 12.05
N HIS A 135 -7.93 -0.97 11.23
CA HIS A 135 -9.36 -0.69 11.21
C HIS A 135 -10.20 -1.93 10.85
N TYR A 136 -9.74 -2.74 9.89
CA TYR A 136 -10.45 -3.94 9.45
C TYR A 136 -9.88 -5.26 9.99
N SER A 137 -8.90 -5.20 10.90
CA SER A 137 -8.18 -6.37 11.41
C SER A 137 -7.71 -7.30 10.27
N LEU A 138 -6.96 -6.73 9.32
CA LEU A 138 -6.44 -7.44 8.15
C LEU A 138 -5.02 -7.98 8.40
N GLN A 139 -4.70 -9.08 7.74
CA GLN A 139 -3.38 -9.68 7.67
C GLN A 139 -2.68 -9.30 6.34
N PRO A 140 -1.34 -9.14 6.32
CA PRO A 140 -0.58 -9.04 5.07
C PRO A 140 -0.76 -10.28 4.17
N ASP A 141 -0.80 -10.05 2.86
CA ASP A 141 -0.80 -11.10 1.84
C ASP A 141 0.59 -11.79 1.82
N PRO A 142 0.66 -13.12 1.62
CA PRO A 142 1.90 -13.82 1.30
C PRO A 142 2.78 -13.15 0.23
N CYS A 143 2.15 -12.57 -0.82
CA CYS A 143 2.86 -11.83 -1.85
C CYS A 143 3.53 -10.55 -1.30
N ASP A 144 2.90 -9.87 -0.34
CA ASP A 144 3.47 -8.69 0.33
C ASP A 144 4.73 -9.05 1.08
N ASN A 145 4.70 -10.15 1.83
CA ASN A 145 5.85 -10.60 2.63
C ASN A 145 7.07 -10.84 1.72
N ARG A 146 6.85 -11.41 0.54
CA ARG A 146 7.91 -11.65 -0.45
C ARG A 146 8.43 -10.35 -1.06
N LEU A 147 7.54 -9.47 -1.52
CA LEU A 147 7.95 -8.20 -2.14
C LEU A 147 8.63 -7.26 -1.14
N ILE A 148 8.14 -7.15 0.08
CA ILE A 148 8.73 -6.30 1.12
C ILE A 148 10.14 -6.81 1.48
N ARG A 149 10.32 -8.13 1.63
CA ARG A 149 11.65 -8.70 1.89
C ARG A 149 12.62 -8.47 0.73
N ALA A 150 12.15 -8.65 -0.50
CA ALA A 150 12.95 -8.37 -1.70
C ALA A 150 13.36 -6.89 -1.79
N ASN A 151 12.40 -5.99 -1.58
CA ASN A 151 12.61 -4.55 -1.59
C ASN A 151 13.64 -4.12 -0.53
N ASN A 152 13.52 -4.62 0.71
CA ASN A 152 14.48 -4.34 1.78
C ASN A 152 15.88 -4.89 1.46
N CYS A 153 15.96 -6.07 0.83
CA CYS A 153 17.24 -6.65 0.41
C CYS A 153 17.94 -5.80 -0.65
N ILE A 154 17.20 -5.31 -1.65
CA ILE A 154 17.76 -4.48 -2.73
C ILE A 154 18.17 -3.10 -2.19
N GLN A 155 17.39 -2.51 -1.28
CA GLN A 155 17.77 -1.25 -0.61
C GLN A 155 19.04 -1.40 0.23
N LEU A 156 19.19 -2.52 0.96
CA LEU A 156 20.42 -2.80 1.70
C LEU A 156 21.61 -2.96 0.76
N LEU A 157 21.42 -3.65 -0.37
CA LEU A 157 22.46 -3.82 -1.38
C LEU A 157 22.88 -2.47 -1.98
N ALA A 158 21.93 -1.59 -2.31
CA ALA A 158 22.21 -0.24 -2.79
C ALA A 158 23.05 0.55 -1.78
N CYS A 159 22.67 0.52 -0.50
CA CYS A 159 23.41 1.19 0.57
C CYS A 159 24.86 0.67 0.70
N VAL A 160 25.05 -0.65 0.66
CA VAL A 160 26.41 -1.25 0.73
C VAL A 160 27.25 -0.86 -0.50
N CYS A 161 26.66 -0.87 -1.69
CA CYS A 161 27.33 -0.49 -2.93
C CYS A 161 27.72 0.99 -2.96
N GLU A 162 26.88 1.87 -2.41
CA GLU A 162 27.16 3.31 -2.30
C GLU A 162 28.33 3.58 -1.35
N ILE A 163 28.34 2.91 -0.20
CA ILE A 163 29.47 2.97 0.74
C ILE A 163 30.75 2.46 0.06
N ALA A 164 30.69 1.34 -0.66
CA ALA A 164 31.85 0.80 -1.38
C ALA A 164 32.35 1.74 -2.48
N ALA A 165 31.45 2.40 -3.22
CA ALA A 165 31.79 3.38 -4.25
C ALA A 165 32.43 4.66 -3.70
N HIS A 166 32.25 4.96 -2.41
CA HIS A 166 32.98 6.03 -1.75
C HIS A 166 34.47 5.70 -1.63
N PHE A 167 34.83 4.42 -1.41
CA PHE A 167 36.22 3.96 -1.30
C PHE A 167 36.86 3.62 -2.64
N ASP A 168 36.09 3.10 -3.61
CA ASP A 168 36.57 2.76 -4.95
C ASP A 168 35.74 3.46 -6.03
N GLN A 169 36.37 4.36 -6.78
CA GLN A 169 35.70 5.11 -7.83
C GLN A 169 35.23 4.23 -9.00
N ASN A 170 35.82 3.06 -9.23
CA ASN A 170 35.41 2.14 -10.30
C ASN A 170 34.04 1.50 -10.03
N LEU A 171 33.55 1.55 -8.79
CA LEU A 171 32.26 1.00 -8.39
C LEU A 171 31.11 2.01 -8.50
N ARG A 172 31.37 3.27 -8.90
CA ARG A 172 30.35 4.33 -8.97
C ARG A 172 29.23 4.00 -9.94
N ASP A 173 29.56 3.53 -11.14
CA ASP A 173 28.55 3.20 -12.16
C ASP A 173 27.67 2.04 -11.70
N LEU A 174 28.26 1.04 -11.03
CA LEU A 174 27.52 -0.08 -10.46
C LEU A 174 26.61 0.38 -9.32
N SER A 175 27.09 1.26 -8.44
CA SER A 175 26.29 1.82 -7.35
C SER A 175 25.07 2.57 -7.87
N GLN A 176 25.24 3.44 -8.86
CA GLN A 176 24.14 4.20 -9.45
C GLN A 176 23.10 3.28 -10.12
N LEU A 177 23.55 2.22 -10.80
CA LEU A 177 22.65 1.25 -11.40
C LEU A 177 21.80 0.52 -10.33
N ILE A 178 22.43 0.10 -9.23
CA ILE A 178 21.73 -0.60 -8.15
C ILE A 178 20.77 0.35 -7.42
N GLU A 179 21.13 1.62 -7.26
CA GLU A 179 20.27 2.65 -6.68
C GLU A 179 19.00 2.87 -7.52
N VAL A 180 19.14 3.05 -8.84
CA VAL A 180 17.99 3.16 -9.74
C VAL A 180 17.11 1.90 -9.71
N LEU A 181 17.73 0.72 -9.61
CA LEU A 181 17.00 -0.54 -9.46
C LEU A 181 16.23 -0.60 -8.13
N ALA A 182 16.85 -0.15 -7.03
CA ALA A 182 16.23 -0.08 -5.73
C ALA A 182 15.02 0.86 -5.74
N ASP A 183 15.15 2.05 -6.33
CA ASP A 183 14.06 3.01 -6.47
C ASP A 183 12.92 2.46 -7.32
N LEU A 184 13.23 1.78 -8.43
CA LEU A 184 12.23 1.18 -9.30
C LEU A 184 11.44 0.08 -8.57
N VAL A 185 12.14 -0.81 -7.86
CA VAL A 185 11.49 -1.86 -7.07
C VAL A 185 10.66 -1.26 -5.94
N PHE A 186 11.18 -0.26 -5.24
CA PHE A 186 10.48 0.42 -4.17
C PHE A 186 9.18 1.07 -4.67
N LEU A 187 9.28 1.89 -5.71
CA LEU A 187 8.14 2.66 -6.24
C LEU A 187 7.07 1.76 -6.84
N THR A 188 7.45 0.72 -7.57
CA THR A 188 6.49 -0.25 -8.12
C THR A 188 5.78 -1.01 -7.00
N THR A 189 6.50 -1.46 -5.97
CA THR A 189 5.91 -2.11 -4.80
C THR A 189 4.96 -1.16 -4.07
N ALA A 190 5.38 0.08 -3.84
CA ALA A 190 4.56 1.09 -3.18
C ALA A 190 3.29 1.42 -3.98
N GLY A 191 3.38 1.42 -5.31
CA GLY A 191 2.24 1.53 -6.22
C GLY A 191 1.21 0.43 -5.99
N CYS A 192 1.65 -0.83 -5.97
CA CYS A 192 0.78 -1.98 -5.71
C CYS A 192 0.13 -1.92 -4.32
N MET A 193 0.89 -1.57 -3.29
CA MET A 193 0.36 -1.42 -1.92
C MET A 193 -0.72 -0.33 -1.86
N THR A 194 -0.47 0.81 -2.50
CA THR A 194 -1.41 1.94 -2.52
C THR A 194 -2.70 1.57 -3.25
N ALA A 195 -2.58 0.87 -4.38
CA ALA A 195 -3.71 0.37 -5.14
C ALA A 195 -4.55 -0.67 -4.38
N GLN A 196 -3.91 -1.59 -3.66
CA GLN A 196 -4.58 -2.57 -2.80
C GLN A 196 -5.42 -1.88 -1.72
N VAL A 197 -4.84 -0.88 -1.04
CA VAL A 197 -5.53 -0.08 -0.02
C VAL A 197 -6.71 0.69 -0.60
N TRP A 198 -6.53 1.30 -1.78
CA TRP A 198 -7.60 2.02 -2.48
C TRP A 198 -8.76 1.10 -2.85
N HIS A 199 -8.46 -0.09 -3.38
CA HIS A 199 -9.47 -1.08 -3.72
C HIS A 199 -10.24 -1.55 -2.47
N GLU A 200 -9.53 -1.80 -1.38
CA GLU A 200 -10.12 -2.22 -0.10
C GLU A 200 -11.13 -1.18 0.40
N MET A 201 -10.78 0.11 0.38
CA MET A 201 -11.71 1.17 0.77
C MET A 201 -12.98 1.17 -0.08
N LYS A 202 -12.84 1.06 -1.41
CA LYS A 202 -14.01 0.99 -2.30
C LYS A 202 -14.87 -0.24 -2.04
N PHE A 203 -14.25 -1.40 -1.84
CA PHE A 203 -14.95 -2.64 -1.55
C PHE A 203 -15.78 -2.53 -0.26
N ARG A 204 -15.24 -1.87 0.78
CA ARG A 204 -15.92 -1.69 2.07
C ARG A 204 -16.99 -0.59 2.05
N THR A 205 -16.85 0.41 1.18
CA THR A 205 -17.86 1.47 0.99
C THR A 205 -19.00 1.07 0.05
N ALA A 206 -18.76 0.13 -0.87
CA ALA A 206 -19.78 -0.36 -1.76
C ALA A 206 -20.94 -0.97 -0.95
N PRO A 207 -22.22 -0.68 -1.29
CA PRO A 207 -23.34 -1.34 -0.66
C PRO A 207 -23.21 -2.83 -0.90
N GLN A 208 -22.92 -3.56 0.17
CA GLN A 208 -22.89 -5.01 0.16
C GLN A 208 -24.31 -5.46 -0.14
N VAL A 209 -24.56 -5.91 -1.37
CA VAL A 209 -25.78 -6.66 -1.66
C VAL A 209 -25.63 -7.95 -0.88
N THR A 210 -26.17 -7.96 0.33
CA THR A 210 -26.36 -9.18 1.11
C THR A 210 -27.14 -10.13 0.22
N ALA A 211 -26.44 -11.10 -0.38
CA ALA A 211 -27.05 -12.29 -0.88
C ALA A 211 -27.65 -13.00 0.34
N THR A 212 -28.88 -12.64 0.70
CA THR A 212 -29.70 -13.48 1.55
C THR A 212 -29.81 -14.81 0.85
N ALA A 213 -29.29 -15.85 1.48
CA ALA A 213 -29.33 -17.23 1.04
C ALA A 213 -30.75 -17.82 1.12
N ASP A 214 -31.75 -17.15 0.53
CA ASP A 214 -33.16 -17.55 0.55
C ASP A 214 -33.82 -17.25 -0.82
N THR A 215 -33.22 -17.69 -1.93
CA THR A 215 -33.97 -17.83 -3.20
C THR A 215 -33.36 -18.88 -4.14
N TYR A 216 -33.08 -20.08 -3.63
CA TYR A 216 -32.99 -21.28 -4.47
C TYR A 216 -34.19 -22.18 -4.17
N SER A 217 -35.39 -21.70 -4.49
CA SER A 217 -36.57 -22.54 -4.69
C SER A 217 -37.54 -21.81 -5.60
N ALA A 218 -37.68 -22.35 -6.82
CA ALA A 218 -38.48 -21.85 -7.94
C ALA A 218 -37.98 -20.48 -8.47
N VAL A 219 -37.48 -20.36 -9.69
CA VAL A 219 -38.24 -20.55 -10.92
C VAL A 219 -37.31 -21.10 -12.02
N ALA A 220 -37.52 -22.35 -12.39
CA ALA A 220 -37.21 -22.83 -13.74
C ALA A 220 -38.38 -22.46 -14.65
N THR A 221 -38.10 -22.24 -15.93
CA THR A 221 -38.96 -21.79 -17.06
C THR A 221 -39.07 -20.26 -17.16
N THR A 222 -38.77 -19.58 -18.27
CA THR A 222 -38.61 -19.94 -19.69
C THR A 222 -38.00 -18.75 -20.46
N GLU A 223 -37.28 -19.03 -21.56
CA GLU A 223 -37.05 -18.16 -22.74
C GLU A 223 -36.20 -16.88 -22.56
N ALA A 224 -34.92 -16.88 -22.97
CA ALA A 224 -34.45 -16.51 -24.30
C ALA A 224 -34.84 -15.08 -24.74
N THR A 225 -33.86 -14.17 -24.82
CA THR A 225 -33.56 -13.37 -26.04
C THR A 225 -32.25 -12.59 -25.85
N ILE A 226 -31.34 -12.84 -26.79
CA ILE A 226 -30.12 -12.09 -27.09
C ILE A 226 -30.52 -10.72 -27.66
N SER A 227 -29.98 -9.61 -27.13
CA SER A 227 -29.60 -8.43 -27.94
C SER A 227 -29.02 -7.30 -27.09
N ALA A 228 -27.72 -7.05 -27.26
CA ALA A 228 -27.21 -5.68 -27.31
C ALA A 228 -27.50 -5.16 -28.74
N PRO A 229 -27.72 -3.84 -28.93
CA PRO A 229 -26.55 -2.98 -29.18
C PRO A 229 -26.64 -1.56 -28.59
N LEU A 230 -25.46 -0.94 -28.51
CA LEU A 230 -25.21 0.49 -28.33
C LEU A 230 -25.95 1.35 -29.38
N SER A 231 -26.46 2.52 -28.96
CA SER A 231 -26.40 3.75 -29.77
C SER A 231 -26.58 5.02 -28.94
N VAL A 232 -25.54 5.84 -28.99
CA VAL A 232 -25.44 7.31 -29.01
C VAL A 232 -26.76 8.10 -29.04
N GLU A 233 -26.95 9.04 -28.08
CA GLU A 233 -27.69 10.28 -28.33
C GLU A 233 -27.26 11.44 -27.40
N THR A 234 -26.49 12.37 -27.99
CA THR A 234 -26.71 13.83 -28.00
C THR A 234 -26.96 14.56 -26.67
N ILE A 235 -25.89 15.13 -26.09
CA ILE A 235 -25.97 16.31 -25.22
C ILE A 235 -25.85 17.58 -26.09
N LYS A 236 -26.90 18.41 -26.05
CA LYS A 236 -26.99 19.73 -26.66
C LYS A 236 -26.10 20.75 -25.94
N ARG A 237 -25.09 21.30 -26.61
CA ARG A 237 -24.87 22.74 -26.85
C ARG A 237 -23.59 22.98 -27.62
#